data_AF-A0A920NMF4-F1
#
_entry.id   AF-A0A920NMF4-F1
#
_cell.length_a   1.000
_cell.length_b   1.000
_cell.length_c   1.000
_cell.angle_alpha   90.00
_cell.angle_beta   90.00
_cell.angle_gamma   90.00
#
_symmetry.space_group_name_H-M   'P 1'
#
loop_
_entity.id
_entity.type
_entity.pdbx_description
1 polymer ?
#
loop_
_entity_poly.entity_id
_entity_poly.type
_entity_poly.pdbx_seq_one_letter_code
_entity_poly.pdbx_strand_id
1 'polypeptide(L)'
;MGGTAVEIYGLEPALAKQKEENRVQNYYRNTYGARLNTQFLIFTLEAEGALQSGSLAYGNVDGLLTAVNIGINLDFIPIVNAVSFGNEYISGDDQATKVYEGFAKPFGAGHKWHGYYDAHKNFGDNIHIGLKEWNVKTKLSGLLGFNLNLHYHNFSDAVYNEKLGDELDLIFSRKLPWEGNWSLGYALYWEIENEEPFDFTYLMISFIL
;
A
#
# COMPACT_ATOMS: atom_id res chain seq x y z
N MET A 1 -5.80 -12.38 -23.58
CA MET A 1 -7.06 -12.77 -22.92
C MET A 1 -7.04 -12.12 -21.55
N GLY A 2 -8.11 -11.43 -21.16
CA GLY A 2 -8.25 -10.88 -19.81
C GLY A 2 -8.72 -11.97 -18.85
N GLY A 3 -8.25 -11.92 -17.61
CA GLY A 3 -8.70 -12.77 -16.52
C GLY A 3 -9.28 -11.92 -15.39
N THR A 4 -10.14 -12.54 -14.58
CA THR A 4 -10.67 -11.96 -13.34
C THR A 4 -10.39 -12.94 -12.20
N ALA A 5 -9.72 -12.47 -11.17
CA ALA A 5 -9.53 -13.16 -9.90
C ALA A 5 -10.31 -12.42 -8.81
N VAL A 6 -11.00 -13.20 -7.97
CA VAL A 6 -11.68 -12.70 -6.77
C VAL A 6 -11.20 -13.55 -5.60
N GLU A 7 -10.68 -12.88 -4.58
CA GLU A 7 -10.20 -13.48 -3.34
C GLU A 7 -11.08 -12.97 -2.20
N ILE A 8 -11.46 -13.84 -1.27
CA ILE A 8 -12.19 -13.49 -0.06
C ILE A 8 -11.42 -14.08 1.11
N TYR A 9 -11.18 -13.28 2.14
CA TYR A 9 -10.36 -13.68 3.29
C TYR A 9 -11.01 -13.31 4.62
N GLY A 10 -10.65 -14.08 5.64
CA GLY A 10 -10.99 -13.83 7.04
C GLY A 10 -9.78 -14.13 7.91
N LEU A 11 -9.41 -13.22 8.81
CA LEU A 11 -8.23 -13.32 9.67
C LEU A 11 -8.59 -12.94 11.11
N GLU A 12 -8.20 -13.76 12.07
CA GLU A 12 -8.21 -13.43 13.50
C GLU A 12 -6.74 -13.43 14.00
N PRO A 13 -5.98 -12.33 13.84
CA PRO A 13 -4.64 -12.24 14.41
C PRO A 13 -4.68 -12.41 15.93
N ALA A 14 -3.89 -13.36 16.45
CA ALA A 14 -3.84 -13.65 17.87
C ALA A 14 -3.31 -12.43 18.67
N LEU A 15 -4.19 -11.83 19.48
CA LEU A 15 -3.84 -10.76 20.41
C LEU A 15 -3.38 -11.34 21.76
N ALA A 16 -2.48 -10.63 22.44
CA ALA A 16 -2.00 -11.03 23.75
C ALA A 16 -3.13 -10.93 24.79
N LYS A 17 -3.41 -12.04 25.49
CA LYS A 17 -4.38 -12.05 26.60
C LYS A 17 -3.81 -11.31 27.82
N GLN A 18 -4.27 -10.10 28.07
CA GLN A 18 -3.97 -9.38 29.30
C GLN A 18 -4.87 -9.90 30.43
N LYS A 19 -4.28 -10.21 31.58
CA LYS A 19 -5.02 -10.49 32.81
C LYS A 19 -5.14 -9.20 33.61
N GLU A 20 -6.33 -8.62 33.67
CA GLU A 20 -6.66 -7.61 34.68
C GLU A 20 -7.30 -8.27 35.91
N GLU A 21 -7.20 -7.59 37.06
CA GLU A 21 -7.03 -8.20 38.40
C GLU A 21 -8.05 -9.27 38.84
N ASN A 22 -9.23 -9.38 38.22
CA ASN A 22 -10.18 -10.49 38.45
C ASN A 22 -11.03 -10.88 37.22
N ARG A 23 -10.60 -10.55 35.99
CA ARG A 23 -11.36 -10.88 34.76
C ARG A 23 -10.45 -11.38 33.64
N VAL A 24 -10.88 -12.44 32.96
CA VAL A 24 -10.32 -12.82 31.65
C VAL A 24 -11.10 -12.05 30.59
N GLN A 25 -10.61 -10.87 30.21
CA GLN A 25 -11.05 -10.23 28.97
C GLN A 25 -10.38 -10.94 27.79
N ASN A 26 -11.19 -11.49 26.90
CA ASN A 26 -10.71 -11.98 25.61
C ASN A 26 -10.68 -10.79 24.66
N TYR A 27 -9.50 -10.19 24.48
CA TYR A 27 -9.28 -9.25 23.38
C TYR A 27 -9.15 -10.03 22.08
N TYR A 28 -9.90 -9.60 21.07
CA TYR A 28 -9.95 -10.24 19.76
C TYR A 28 -10.20 -9.18 18.69
N ARG A 29 -9.77 -9.50 17.47
CA ARG A 29 -9.87 -8.62 16.31
C ARG A 29 -10.00 -9.49 15.07
N ASN A 30 -11.13 -9.35 14.39
CA ASN A 30 -11.49 -10.11 13.19
C ASN A 30 -11.47 -9.18 11.99
N THR A 31 -10.69 -9.52 10.98
CA THR A 31 -10.62 -8.83 9.69
C THR A 31 -11.34 -9.69 8.65
N TYR A 32 -12.29 -9.10 7.93
CA TYR A 32 -12.95 -9.74 6.77
C TYR A 32 -12.77 -8.83 5.56
N GLY A 33 -12.30 -9.39 4.46
CA GLY A 33 -12.03 -8.61 3.26
C GLY A 33 -12.20 -9.39 1.97
N ALA A 34 -12.24 -8.64 0.88
CA ALA A 34 -12.26 -9.17 -0.46
C ALA A 34 -11.34 -8.36 -1.37
N ARG A 35 -10.68 -9.05 -2.30
CA ARG A 35 -9.84 -8.46 -3.35
C ARG A 35 -10.35 -8.88 -4.72
N LEU A 36 -10.42 -7.92 -5.63
CA LEU A 36 -10.69 -8.08 -7.05
C LEU A 36 -9.41 -7.73 -7.82
N ASN A 37 -9.01 -8.58 -8.76
CA ASN A 37 -8.04 -8.22 -9.79
C ASN A 37 -8.64 -8.63 -11.15
N THR A 38 -8.81 -7.68 -12.06
CA THR A 38 -9.39 -7.94 -13.37
C THR A 38 -8.68 -7.16 -14.47
N GLN A 39 -8.54 -7.79 -15.63
CA GLN A 39 -8.05 -7.16 -16.85
C GLN A 39 -9.09 -7.28 -17.96
N PHE A 40 -9.43 -6.17 -18.61
CA PHE A 40 -10.33 -6.14 -19.77
C PHE A 40 -9.78 -5.22 -20.86
N LEU A 41 -9.51 -5.79 -22.04
CA LEU A 41 -8.80 -5.11 -23.13
C LEU A 41 -7.47 -4.51 -22.64
N ILE A 42 -7.32 -3.19 -22.75
CA ILE A 42 -6.17 -2.43 -22.26
C ILE A 42 -6.31 -2.03 -20.78
N PHE A 43 -7.48 -2.17 -20.17
CA PHE A 43 -7.71 -1.73 -18.80
C PHE A 43 -7.38 -2.81 -17.77
N THR A 44 -6.80 -2.41 -16.65
CA THR A 44 -6.66 -3.22 -15.43
C THR A 44 -7.39 -2.54 -14.28
N LEU A 45 -7.97 -3.33 -13.39
CA LEU A 45 -8.55 -2.89 -12.13
C LEU A 45 -8.10 -3.85 -11.04
N GLU A 46 -7.41 -3.32 -10.04
CA GLU A 46 -7.19 -4.01 -8.77
C GLU A 46 -7.94 -3.24 -7.69
N ALA A 47 -8.74 -3.91 -6.88
CA ALA A 47 -9.47 -3.31 -5.78
C ALA A 47 -9.45 -4.24 -4.57
N GLU A 48 -9.42 -3.66 -3.38
CA GLU A 48 -9.47 -4.37 -2.11
C GLU A 48 -10.37 -3.59 -1.15
N GLY A 49 -11.15 -4.31 -0.35
CA GLY A 49 -11.95 -3.73 0.72
C GLY A 49 -11.99 -4.69 1.90
N ALA A 50 -11.73 -4.18 3.10
CA ALA A 50 -11.74 -4.96 4.32
C ALA A 50 -12.33 -4.17 5.50
N LEU A 51 -13.09 -4.89 6.33
CA LEU A 51 -13.64 -4.43 7.58
C LEU A 51 -12.96 -5.15 8.74
N GLN A 52 -12.72 -4.44 9.83
CA GLN A 52 -12.10 -4.97 11.02
C GLN A 52 -12.95 -4.68 12.24
N SER A 53 -13.33 -5.73 12.97
CA SER A 53 -14.23 -5.63 14.13
C SER A 53 -13.69 -6.43 15.32
N GLY A 54 -14.07 -6.05 16.54
CA GLY A 54 -13.59 -6.75 17.73
C GLY A 54 -13.71 -5.94 19.01
N SER A 55 -12.93 -6.33 20.02
CA SER A 55 -12.90 -5.68 21.33
C SER A 55 -11.49 -5.69 21.91
N LEU A 56 -11.04 -4.52 22.35
CA LEU A 56 -9.76 -4.24 23.00
C LEU A 56 -10.00 -3.65 24.40
N ALA A 57 -8.93 -3.31 25.13
CA ALA A 57 -9.00 -2.92 26.54
C ALA A 57 -9.97 -1.76 26.84
N TYR A 58 -9.99 -0.73 25.99
CA TYR A 58 -10.73 0.51 26.25
C TYR A 58 -11.88 0.79 25.26
N GLY A 59 -12.18 -0.13 24.33
CA GLY A 59 -13.16 0.10 23.26
C GLY A 59 -13.41 -1.10 22.35
N ASN A 60 -14.45 -0.98 21.51
CA ASN A 60 -14.67 -1.88 20.38
C ASN A 60 -13.77 -1.48 19.20
N VAL A 61 -13.51 -2.37 18.26
CA VAL A 61 -12.80 -2.05 17.01
C VAL A 61 -13.82 -1.89 15.88
N ASP A 62 -13.65 -0.85 15.05
CA ASP A 62 -14.40 -0.61 13.81
C ASP A 62 -13.49 0.04 12.76
N GLY A 63 -12.62 -0.77 12.15
CA GLY A 63 -11.64 -0.33 11.16
C GLY A 63 -12.08 -0.63 9.72
N LEU A 64 -11.71 0.25 8.79
CA LEU A 64 -11.98 0.13 7.35
C LEU A 64 -10.67 0.29 6.56
N LEU A 65 -10.45 -0.62 5.61
CA LEU A 65 -9.47 -0.49 4.54
C LEU A 65 -10.17 -0.53 3.19
N THR A 66 -9.80 0.36 2.28
CA THR A 66 -10.15 0.26 0.85
C THR A 66 -8.97 0.67 -0.01
N ALA A 67 -8.64 -0.10 -1.03
CA ALA A 67 -7.67 0.26 -2.06
C ALA A 67 -8.28 0.06 -3.45
N VAL A 68 -8.02 0.98 -4.38
CA VAL A 68 -8.42 0.86 -5.79
C VAL A 68 -7.29 1.38 -6.67
N ASN A 69 -6.88 0.59 -7.65
CA ASN A 69 -5.97 1.00 -8.71
C ASN A 69 -6.57 0.67 -10.08
N ILE A 70 -6.62 1.68 -10.95
CA ILE A 70 -7.09 1.57 -12.33
C ILE A 70 -5.91 1.83 -13.25
N GLY A 71 -5.57 0.85 -14.10
CA GLY A 71 -4.49 0.94 -15.06
C GLY A 71 -4.96 0.90 -16.52
N ILE A 72 -4.12 1.44 -17.40
CA ILE A 72 -4.27 1.43 -18.84
C ILE A 72 -2.94 0.95 -19.44
N ASN A 73 -2.96 -0.22 -20.07
CA ASN A 73 -1.85 -0.79 -20.83
C ASN A 73 -1.79 -0.12 -22.21
N LEU A 74 -0.72 0.60 -22.44
CA LEU A 74 -0.45 1.43 -23.61
C LEU A 74 0.68 0.85 -24.47
N ASP A 75 0.95 -0.46 -24.43
CA ASP A 75 2.04 -1.13 -25.17
C ASP A 75 2.07 -0.88 -26.70
N PHE A 76 1.01 -0.30 -27.27
CA PHE A 76 0.95 0.18 -28.66
C PHE A 76 1.61 1.56 -28.86
N ILE A 77 1.94 2.29 -27.79
CA ILE A 77 2.69 3.56 -27.80
C ILE A 77 4.17 3.23 -27.59
N PRO A 78 5.10 3.65 -28.48
CA PRO A 78 6.50 3.18 -28.47
C PRO A 78 7.35 3.46 -27.22
N ILE A 79 6.88 4.31 -26.30
CA ILE A 79 7.64 4.77 -25.12
C ILE A 79 6.85 4.56 -23.82
N VAL A 80 5.53 4.72 -23.83
CA VAL A 80 4.67 4.66 -22.63
C VAL A 80 3.91 3.33 -22.66
N ASN A 81 4.28 2.38 -21.81
CA ASN A 81 3.71 1.03 -21.80
C ASN A 81 2.51 0.89 -20.88
N ALA A 82 2.44 1.64 -19.79
CA ALA A 82 1.29 1.66 -18.92
C ALA A 82 1.21 2.95 -18.11
N VAL A 83 -0.01 3.37 -17.77
CA VAL A 83 -0.29 4.38 -16.75
C VAL A 83 -1.34 3.82 -15.80
N SER A 84 -1.21 4.04 -14.50
CA SER A 84 -2.23 3.69 -13.51
C SER A 84 -2.41 4.78 -12.46
N PHE A 85 -3.63 4.87 -11.95
CA PHE A 85 -4.03 5.76 -10.87
C PHE A 85 -4.50 4.90 -9.69
N GLY A 86 -3.89 5.09 -8.53
CA GLY A 86 -4.23 4.40 -7.30
C GLY A 86 -4.80 5.34 -6.24
N ASN A 87 -5.66 4.81 -5.40
CA ASN A 87 -6.04 5.39 -4.12
C ASN A 87 -6.09 4.28 -3.06
N GLU A 88 -5.60 4.57 -1.86
CA GLU A 88 -5.75 3.71 -0.69
C GLU A 88 -6.25 4.55 0.49
N TYR A 89 -7.12 3.95 1.28
CA TYR A 89 -7.63 4.46 2.54
C TYR A 89 -7.49 3.38 3.60
N ILE A 90 -6.87 3.75 4.71
CA ILE A 90 -6.72 2.95 5.91
C ILE A 90 -7.26 3.84 7.02
N SER A 91 -8.38 3.48 7.64
CA SER A 91 -9.00 4.29 8.68
C SER A 91 -8.03 4.54 9.84
N GLY A 92 -8.16 5.69 10.49
CA GLY A 92 -7.36 6.11 11.62
C GLY A 92 -8.21 6.25 12.88
N ASP A 93 -7.54 6.20 14.03
CA ASP A 93 -8.08 6.26 15.38
C ASP A 93 -8.29 7.72 15.81
N ASP A 94 -9.52 8.16 16.01
CA ASP A 94 -9.79 9.48 16.61
C ASP A 94 -9.84 9.31 18.14
N GLN A 95 -8.78 9.76 18.83
CA GLN A 95 -8.68 9.62 20.28
C GLN A 95 -9.74 10.43 21.07
N ALA A 96 -10.59 11.22 20.42
CA ALA A 96 -11.79 11.80 21.02
C ALA A 96 -12.96 10.80 21.18
N THR A 97 -12.91 9.64 20.51
CA THR A 97 -13.98 8.64 20.52
C THR A 97 -13.76 7.58 21.62
N LYS A 98 -14.53 6.49 21.58
CA LYS A 98 -14.38 5.29 22.43
C LYS A 98 -14.34 4.01 21.60
N VAL A 99 -14.05 4.15 20.31
CA VAL A 99 -14.01 3.07 19.33
C VAL A 99 -12.64 3.14 18.69
N TYR A 100 -12.00 1.99 18.54
CA TYR A 100 -10.74 1.90 17.83
C TYR A 100 -11.01 1.90 16.33
N GLU A 101 -10.97 3.08 15.74
CA GLU A 101 -11.26 3.28 14.32
C GLU A 101 -10.04 2.95 13.42
N GLY A 102 -8.83 2.81 13.96
CA GLY A 102 -7.63 2.46 13.18
C GLY A 102 -7.70 1.06 12.54
N PHE A 103 -7.42 0.93 11.24
CA PHE A 103 -7.30 -0.39 10.59
C PHE A 103 -5.86 -0.96 10.65
N ALA A 104 -5.66 -1.93 11.55
CA ALA A 104 -4.40 -2.67 11.70
C ALA A 104 -4.06 -3.65 10.54
N LYS A 105 -2.85 -3.55 9.99
CA LYS A 105 -2.18 -4.48 9.06
C LYS A 105 -0.97 -5.15 9.75
N PRO A 106 -1.14 -6.06 10.73
CA PRO A 106 -0.06 -6.59 11.58
C PRO A 106 0.99 -7.45 10.86
N PHE A 107 0.70 -7.92 9.64
CA PHE A 107 1.64 -8.66 8.80
C PHE A 107 2.29 -7.78 7.71
N GLY A 108 2.16 -6.46 7.85
CA GLY A 108 2.59 -5.47 6.87
C GLY A 108 1.69 -5.41 5.63
N ALA A 109 1.91 -4.39 4.82
CA ALA A 109 1.34 -4.30 3.48
C ALA A 109 2.36 -4.77 2.45
N GLY A 110 1.98 -5.70 1.57
CA GLY A 110 2.85 -6.11 0.47
C GLY A 110 3.15 -4.92 -0.45
N HIS A 111 4.44 -4.59 -0.63
CA HIS A 111 5.02 -3.39 -1.28
C HIS A 111 4.49 -2.97 -2.68
N LYS A 112 3.52 -3.67 -3.28
CA LYS A 112 3.02 -3.36 -4.62
C LYS A 112 2.33 -1.98 -4.70
N TRP A 113 1.70 -1.55 -3.60
CA TRP A 113 0.90 -0.32 -3.56
C TRP A 113 1.65 0.92 -3.11
N HIS A 114 2.43 0.85 -2.01
CA HIS A 114 3.01 2.03 -1.34
C HIS A 114 4.53 2.20 -1.58
N GLY A 115 5.02 3.37 -2.04
CA GLY A 115 6.48 3.69 -2.21
C GLY A 115 7.32 2.49 -2.65
N TYR A 116 8.42 2.07 -2.01
CA TYR A 116 9.55 2.71 -1.30
C TYR A 116 9.46 3.28 0.14
N TYR A 117 9.49 4.60 0.40
CA TYR A 117 9.71 5.20 1.73
C TYR A 117 8.72 4.73 2.81
N ASP A 118 9.22 4.12 3.89
CA ASP A 118 8.43 3.21 4.75
C ASP A 118 7.62 3.90 5.87
N ALA A 119 7.72 5.23 6.01
CA ALA A 119 7.17 5.98 7.15
C ALA A 119 5.65 5.81 7.35
N HIS A 120 4.89 5.64 6.28
CA HIS A 120 3.41 5.61 6.30
C HIS A 120 2.81 4.22 6.03
N LYS A 121 3.55 3.13 6.31
CA LYS A 121 3.17 1.76 5.90
C LYS A 121 2.93 0.80 7.06
N ASN A 122 3.36 1.16 8.27
CA ASN A 122 3.29 0.30 9.43
C ASN A 122 2.05 0.60 10.29
N PHE A 123 1.00 -0.19 10.07
CA PHE A 123 -0.26 -0.15 10.83
C PHE A 123 -0.33 -1.36 11.78
N GLY A 124 0.65 -1.53 12.67
CA GLY A 124 0.77 -2.75 13.48
C GLY A 124 -0.42 -3.02 14.43
N ASP A 125 -1.02 -1.95 14.94
CA ASP A 125 -2.15 -1.96 15.88
C ASP A 125 -3.31 -1.08 15.35
N ASN A 126 -4.27 -0.75 16.21
CA ASN A 126 -5.44 0.06 15.86
C ASN A 126 -5.32 1.53 16.30
N ILE A 127 -4.16 1.98 16.79
CA ILE A 127 -3.98 3.26 17.48
C ILE A 127 -3.05 4.17 16.66
N HIS A 128 -3.51 4.53 15.46
CA HIS A 128 -2.76 5.30 14.48
C HIS A 128 -3.65 6.26 13.70
N ILE A 129 -3.09 7.36 13.19
CA ILE A 129 -3.82 8.36 12.38
C ILE A 129 -4.31 7.86 11.02
N GLY A 130 -3.94 6.63 10.63
CA GLY A 130 -4.36 6.00 9.38
C GLY A 130 -3.70 6.64 8.16
N LEU A 131 -4.26 6.39 6.97
CA LEU A 131 -3.70 6.87 5.71
C LEU A 131 -4.80 7.16 4.67
N LYS A 132 -4.61 8.23 3.93
CA LYS A 132 -5.15 8.49 2.60
C LYS A 132 -3.97 8.63 1.66
N GLU A 133 -3.83 7.70 0.73
CA GLU A 133 -2.84 7.75 -0.33
C GLU A 133 -3.55 7.94 -1.67
N TRP A 134 -3.03 8.80 -2.55
CA TRP A 134 -3.26 8.61 -3.98
C TRP A 134 -1.93 8.58 -4.72
N ASN A 135 -1.88 7.81 -5.80
CA ASN A 135 -0.69 7.60 -6.58
C ASN A 135 -0.94 7.60 -8.08
N VAL A 136 0.08 7.98 -8.84
CA VAL A 136 0.14 7.86 -10.29
C VAL A 136 1.41 7.11 -10.64
N LYS A 137 1.26 5.98 -11.35
CA LYS A 137 2.39 5.13 -11.75
C LYS A 137 2.42 5.04 -13.27
N THR A 138 3.57 5.26 -13.88
CA THR A 138 3.78 5.07 -15.32
C THR A 138 5.00 4.19 -15.57
N LYS A 139 4.88 3.32 -16.57
CA LYS A 139 5.98 2.48 -17.05
C LYS A 139 6.37 2.94 -18.43
N LEU A 140 7.62 3.35 -18.57
CA LEU A 140 8.26 3.71 -19.82
C LEU A 140 9.22 2.60 -20.23
N SER A 141 9.22 2.16 -21.50
CA SER A 141 10.14 1.13 -21.99
C SER A 141 10.60 1.47 -23.42
N GLY A 142 11.59 0.72 -23.93
CA GLY A 142 12.06 0.84 -25.31
C GLY A 142 13.19 1.85 -25.53
N LEU A 143 13.39 2.82 -24.62
CA LEU A 143 14.55 3.72 -24.69
C LEU A 143 15.83 2.93 -24.34
N LEU A 144 16.69 2.69 -25.35
CA LEU A 144 17.98 2.00 -25.23
C LEU A 144 17.93 0.59 -24.60
N GLY A 145 16.76 -0.06 -24.62
CA GLY A 145 16.53 -1.37 -24.00
C GLY A 145 16.38 -1.36 -22.47
N PHE A 146 16.11 -0.18 -21.88
CA PHE A 146 15.77 -0.03 -20.45
C PHE A 146 14.25 0.10 -20.28
N ASN A 147 13.78 -0.22 -19.07
CA ASN A 147 12.48 0.21 -18.57
C ASN A 147 12.71 1.19 -17.42
N LEU A 148 11.91 2.25 -17.37
CA LEU A 148 11.81 3.18 -16.24
C LEU A 148 10.38 3.11 -15.71
N ASN A 149 10.22 2.74 -14.44
CA ASN A 149 8.94 2.92 -13.74
C ASN A 149 9.07 4.22 -12.93
N LEU A 150 8.12 5.13 -13.13
CA LEU A 150 8.00 6.39 -12.41
C LEU A 150 6.73 6.31 -11.57
N HIS A 151 6.83 6.41 -10.26
CA HIS A 151 5.67 6.53 -9.38
C HIS A 151 5.69 7.88 -8.68
N TYR A 152 4.54 8.51 -8.57
CA TYR A 152 4.32 9.63 -7.67
C TYR A 152 3.24 9.25 -6.68
N HIS A 153 3.45 9.55 -5.40
CA HIS A 153 2.52 9.32 -4.31
C HIS A 153 2.30 10.63 -3.54
N ASN A 154 1.08 10.83 -3.05
CA ASN A 154 0.76 11.88 -2.10
C ASN A 154 0.02 11.25 -0.91
N PHE A 155 0.44 11.61 0.29
CA PHE A 155 -0.03 11.02 1.54
C PHE A 155 -0.72 12.09 2.40
N SER A 156 -1.84 11.72 3.02
CA SER A 156 -2.53 12.48 4.07
C SER A 156 -3.00 11.53 5.15
N ASP A 157 -3.29 12.03 6.35
CA ASP A 157 -3.85 11.19 7.41
C ASP A 157 -5.37 10.91 7.19
N ALA A 158 -5.87 9.86 7.83
CA ALA A 158 -7.26 9.44 7.66
C ALA A 158 -8.26 10.22 8.53
N VAL A 159 -7.82 10.77 9.67
CA VAL A 159 -8.65 11.40 10.70
C VAL A 159 -8.87 12.89 10.40
N TYR A 160 -7.80 13.68 10.35
CA TYR A 160 -7.80 15.13 10.22
C TYR A 160 -7.68 15.60 8.76
N ASN A 161 -7.22 14.71 7.86
CA ASN A 161 -6.97 15.01 6.44
C ASN A 161 -5.85 16.05 6.24
N GLU A 162 -4.92 16.11 7.18
CA GLU A 162 -3.66 16.83 7.06
C GLU A 162 -2.74 16.06 6.10
N LYS A 163 -2.03 16.77 5.24
CA LYS A 163 -1.08 16.13 4.32
C LYS A 163 0.18 15.74 5.10
N LEU A 164 0.73 14.57 4.82
CA LEU A 164 1.92 14.03 5.48
C LEU A 164 3.17 14.27 4.61
N GLY A 165 3.03 14.05 3.30
CA GLY A 165 4.12 14.27 2.34
C GLY A 165 3.81 13.85 0.91
N ASP A 166 4.83 13.89 0.07
CA ASP A 166 4.85 13.39 -1.31
C ASP A 166 6.05 12.46 -1.52
N GLU A 167 5.93 11.46 -2.39
CA GLU A 167 7.04 10.58 -2.78
C GLU A 167 7.15 10.46 -4.31
N LEU A 168 8.38 10.42 -4.82
CA LEU A 168 8.71 10.20 -6.22
C LEU A 168 9.71 9.05 -6.38
N ASP A 169 9.25 7.96 -7.00
CA ASP A 169 10.06 6.78 -7.32
C ASP A 169 10.56 6.81 -8.76
N LEU A 170 11.83 6.47 -8.95
CA LEU A 170 12.51 6.30 -10.23
C LEU A 170 13.20 4.94 -10.27
N ILE A 171 12.56 3.94 -10.90
CA ILE A 171 13.04 2.56 -10.94
C ILE A 171 13.49 2.21 -12.36
N PHE A 172 14.80 2.32 -12.59
CA PHE A 172 15.45 1.85 -13.81
C PHE A 172 15.66 0.35 -13.73
N SER A 173 15.31 -0.39 -14.78
CA SER A 173 15.49 -1.84 -14.84
C SER A 173 15.77 -2.34 -16.25
N ARG A 174 16.52 -3.44 -16.36
CA ARG A 174 16.80 -4.08 -17.65
C ARG A 174 17.09 -5.58 -17.48
N LYS A 175 16.58 -6.37 -18.43
CA LYS A 175 16.95 -7.78 -18.58
C LYS A 175 18.42 -7.90 -18.99
N LEU A 176 19.15 -8.75 -18.28
CA LEU A 176 20.53 -9.10 -18.57
C LEU A 176 20.58 -10.17 -19.68
N PRO A 177 21.68 -10.27 -20.45
CA PRO A 177 21.79 -11.27 -21.52
C PRO A 177 21.70 -12.73 -21.06
N TRP A 178 21.95 -12.98 -19.76
CA TRP A 178 21.93 -14.29 -19.11
C TRP A 178 20.64 -14.54 -18.31
N GLU A 179 19.49 -14.05 -18.81
CA GLU A 179 18.14 -14.19 -18.23
C GLU A 179 17.89 -13.55 -16.85
N GLY A 180 18.93 -13.12 -16.15
CA GLY A 180 18.83 -12.29 -14.94
C GLY A 180 18.23 -10.91 -15.21
N ASN A 181 17.95 -10.16 -14.14
CA ASN A 181 17.52 -8.77 -14.20
C ASN A 181 18.40 -7.93 -13.27
N TRP A 182 18.55 -6.66 -13.57
CA TRP A 182 18.96 -5.68 -12.57
C TRP A 182 17.97 -4.52 -12.52
N SER A 183 17.90 -3.88 -11.36
CA SER A 183 17.18 -2.63 -11.16
C SER A 183 17.95 -1.71 -10.22
N LEU A 184 18.03 -0.43 -10.59
CA LEU A 184 18.43 0.67 -9.72
C LEU A 184 17.16 1.48 -9.42
N GLY A 185 16.79 1.58 -8.15
CA GLY A 185 15.72 2.47 -7.71
C GLY A 185 16.26 3.67 -6.95
N TYR A 186 15.66 4.82 -7.18
CA TYR A 186 15.86 6.05 -6.43
C TYR A 186 14.49 6.58 -6.00
N ALA A 187 14.30 6.82 -4.71
CA ALA A 187 13.09 7.40 -4.15
C ALA A 187 13.42 8.73 -3.46
N LEU A 188 12.54 9.71 -3.62
CA LEU A 188 12.59 11.02 -2.96
C LEU A 188 11.29 11.23 -2.20
N TYR A 189 11.36 11.49 -0.89
CA TYR A 189 10.20 11.76 -0.04
C TYR A 189 10.29 13.16 0.57
N TRP A 190 9.29 14.00 0.30
CA TRP A 190 9.13 15.34 0.87
C TRP A 190 8.06 15.32 1.96
N GLU A 191 8.46 15.50 3.20
CA GLU A 191 7.57 15.74 4.33
C GLU A 191 7.15 17.22 4.37
N ILE A 192 5.93 17.55 4.85
CA ILE A 192 5.41 18.93 4.80
C ILE A 192 6.38 19.99 5.35
N GLU A 193 7.05 19.69 6.47
CA GLU A 193 7.84 20.67 7.21
C GLU A 193 9.33 20.67 6.82
N ASN A 194 9.74 19.83 5.86
CA ASN A 194 11.13 19.68 5.45
C ASN A 194 11.40 20.25 4.04
N GLU A 195 12.36 21.17 3.93
CA GLU A 195 12.76 21.78 2.65
C GLU A 195 13.55 20.81 1.76
N GLU A 196 14.32 19.89 2.35
CA GLU A 196 15.09 18.87 1.65
C GLU A 196 14.36 17.52 1.71
N PRO A 197 14.27 16.76 0.59
CA PRO A 197 13.69 15.43 0.60
C PRO A 197 14.61 14.42 1.28
N PHE A 198 14.02 13.47 1.98
CA PHE A 198 14.71 12.22 2.32
C PHE A 198 14.88 11.38 1.06
N ASP A 199 16.09 10.92 0.79
CA ASP A 199 16.38 10.10 -0.38
C ASP A 199 16.77 8.66 -0.03
N PHE A 200 16.42 7.73 -0.92
CA PHE A 200 16.76 6.31 -0.79
C PHE A 200 17.19 5.74 -2.14
N THR A 201 18.34 5.07 -2.16
CA THR A 201 18.87 4.41 -3.36
C THR A 201 19.07 2.92 -3.10
N TYR A 202 18.66 2.06 -4.02
CA TYR A 202 19.00 0.64 -3.99
C TYR A 202 19.44 0.11 -5.37
N LEU A 203 20.38 -0.83 -5.35
CA LEU A 203 20.73 -1.65 -6.51
C LEU A 203 20.36 -3.11 -6.20
N MET A 204 19.57 -3.72 -7.07
CA MET A 204 19.25 -5.16 -7.03
C MET A 204 19.71 -5.82 -8.31
N ILE A 205 20.33 -6.99 -8.19
CA ILE A 205 20.63 -7.90 -9.30
C ILE A 205 20.05 -9.26 -8.93
N SER A 206 19.18 -9.79 -9.79
CA SER A 206 18.58 -11.11 -9.65
C SER A 206 19.02 -12.02 -10.80
N PHE A 207 19.26 -13.29 -10.47
CA PHE A 207 19.61 -14.34 -11.41
C PHE A 207 18.57 -15.45 -11.28
N ILE A 208 18.23 -16.07 -12.41
CA ILE A 208 17.54 -17.36 -12.39
C ILE A 208 18.65 -18.41 -12.35
N LEU A 209 18.56 -19.33 -11.38
CA LEU A 209 19.48 -20.46 -11.17
C LEU A 209 18.81 -21.77 -11.58
#